data_AF-A0A1Y1LS77-F1
#
_entry.id   AF-A0A1Y1LS77-F1
#
_cell.length_a   1.000
_cell.length_b   1.000
_cell.length_c   1.000
_cell.angle_alpha   90.00
_cell.angle_beta   90.00
_cell.angle_gamma   90.00
#
_symmetry.space_group_name_H-M   'P 1'
#
loop_
_entity.id
_entity.type
_entity.pdbx_description
1 polymer ?
#
loop_
_entity_poly.entity_id
_entity_poly.type
_entity_poly.pdbx_seq_one_letter_code
_entity_poly.pdbx_strand_id
1 'polypeptide(L)'
;LALTMFLVSVVQSLCLYQFLQRLSYTGVKVKAAFISTVYVKSLRLSSGERATKSTGGIVNLMAVDTQRLQDCIQFSQHIWSAPLQILLSVASLYQLMGPSM
;
A
#
# COMPACT_ATOMS: atom_id res chain seq x y z
N LEU A 1 34.42 -9.16 -4.41
CA LEU A 1 33.46 -8.43 -5.27
C LEU A 1 32.24 -9.30 -5.65
N ALA A 2 32.40 -10.44 -6.31
CA ALA A 2 31.25 -11.29 -6.68
C ALA A 2 30.42 -11.78 -5.48
N LEU A 3 31.08 -12.29 -4.42
CA LEU A 3 30.42 -12.70 -3.18
C LEU A 3 29.68 -11.54 -2.48
N THR A 4 30.30 -10.35 -2.45
CA THR A 4 29.69 -9.17 -1.81
C THR A 4 28.48 -8.68 -2.60
N MET A 5 28.53 -8.68 -3.94
CA MET A 5 27.39 -8.34 -4.78
C MET A 5 26.25 -9.35 -4.62
N PHE A 6 26.58 -10.64 -4.58
CA PHE A 6 25.59 -11.71 -4.34
C PHE A 6 24.89 -11.53 -2.99
N LEU A 7 25.65 -11.31 -1.91
CA LEU A 7 25.07 -11.09 -0.59
C LEU A 7 24.17 -9.85 -0.55
N VAL A 8 24.59 -8.75 -1.18
CA VAL A 8 23.78 -7.53 -1.29
C VAL A 8 22.46 -7.81 -2.02
N SER A 9 22.49 -8.52 -3.16
CA SER A 9 21.28 -8.85 -3.91
C SER A 9 20.32 -9.76 -3.13
N VAL A 10 20.86 -10.73 -2.38
CA VAL A 10 20.05 -11.62 -1.52
C VAL A 10 19.39 -10.82 -0.40
N VAL A 11 20.16 -9.99 0.32
CA VAL A 11 19.64 -9.15 1.40
C VAL A 11 18.59 -8.16 0.87
N GLN A 12 18.86 -7.53 -0.27
CA GLN A 12 17.90 -6.63 -0.92
C GLN A 12 16.59 -7.35 -1.26
N SER A 13 16.68 -8.54 -1.84
CA SER A 13 15.51 -9.34 -2.21
C SER A 13 14.68 -9.73 -0.98
N LEU A 14 15.34 -10.17 0.09
CA LEU A 14 14.68 -10.52 1.35
C LEU A 14 14.01 -9.31 2.00
N CYS A 15 14.70 -8.17 2.07
CA CYS A 15 14.15 -6.93 2.59
C CYS A 15 12.91 -6.48 1.80
N LEU A 16 12.99 -6.50 0.46
CA LEU A 16 11.88 -6.10 -0.40
C LEU A 16 10.68 -7.04 -0.23
N TYR A 17 10.90 -8.36 -0.22
CA TYR A 17 9.83 -9.33 -0.02
C TYR A 17 9.18 -9.19 1.35
N GLN A 18 9.98 -9.08 2.41
CA GLN A 18 9.48 -8.87 3.77
C GLN A 18 8.67 -7.58 3.87
N PHE A 19 9.14 -6.51 3.24
CA PHE A 19 8.45 -5.22 3.21
C PHE A 19 7.10 -5.30 2.48
N LEU A 20 7.06 -5.92 1.29
CA LEU A 20 5.81 -6.16 0.55
C LEU A 20 4.82 -7.01 1.35
N GLN A 21 5.32 -8.04 2.04
CA GLN A 21 4.50 -8.90 2.89
C GLN A 21 3.89 -8.11 4.06
N ARG A 22 4.70 -7.26 4.72
CA ARG A 22 4.25 -6.42 5.84
C ARG A 22 3.23 -5.38 5.40
N LEU A 23 3.43 -4.79 4.22
CA LEU A 23 2.49 -3.83 3.66
C LEU A 23 1.16 -4.50 3.30
N SER A 24 1.23 -5.67 2.65
CA SER A 24 0.03 -6.46 2.29
C SER A 24 -0.75 -6.88 3.51
N TYR A 25 -0.06 -7.36 4.56
CA TYR A 25 -0.68 -7.75 5.81
C TYR A 25 -1.35 -6.56 6.52
N THR A 26 -0.69 -5.39 6.53
CA THR A 26 -1.28 -4.15 7.05
C THR A 26 -2.50 -3.71 6.22
N GLY A 27 -2.41 -3.78 4.90
CA GLY A 27 -3.51 -3.43 3.99
C GLY A 27 -4.76 -4.29 4.24
N VAL A 28 -4.59 -5.61 4.38
CA VAL A 28 -5.69 -6.53 4.71
C VAL A 28 -6.29 -6.23 6.09
N LYS A 29 -5.47 -5.92 7.10
CA LYS A 29 -5.95 -5.53 8.43
C LYS A 29 -6.79 -4.26 8.40
N VAL A 30 -6.32 -3.23 7.69
CA VAL A 30 -7.05 -1.95 7.55
C VAL A 30 -8.37 -2.18 6.82
N LYS A 31 -8.36 -2.96 5.74
CA LYS A 31 -9.58 -3.38 5.02
C LYS A 31 -10.56 -4.11 5.95
N ALA A 32 -10.11 -5.07 6.73
CA ALA A 32 -10.95 -5.82 7.66
C ALA A 32 -11.57 -4.91 8.75
N ALA A 33 -10.79 -3.98 9.31
CA ALA A 33 -11.27 -3.02 10.30
C ALA A 33 -12.34 -2.08 9.72
N PHE A 34 -12.15 -1.61 8.48
CA PHE A 34 -13.15 -0.81 7.77
C PHE A 34 -14.45 -1.58 7.54
N ILE A 35 -14.36 -2.80 7.00
CA ILE A 35 -15.52 -3.67 6.76
C ILE A 35 -16.27 -3.93 8.08
N SER A 36 -15.56 -4.28 9.15
CA SER A 36 -16.15 -4.54 10.46
C SER A 36 -16.91 -3.32 11.00
N THR A 37 -16.31 -2.13 10.90
CA THR A 37 -16.93 -0.87 11.36
C THR A 37 -18.19 -0.54 10.56
N VAL A 38 -18.13 -0.67 9.22
CA VAL A 38 -19.29 -0.43 8.34
C VAL A 38 -20.38 -1.47 8.57
N TYR A 39 -20.00 -2.74 8.80
CA TYR A 39 -20.93 -3.83 9.08
C TYR A 39 -21.71 -3.56 10.38
N VAL A 40 -21.02 -3.24 11.47
CA VAL A 40 -21.67 -2.87 12.75
C VAL A 40 -22.59 -1.66 12.59
N LYS A 41 -22.17 -0.66 11.80
CA LYS A 41 -23.02 0.51 11.52
C LYS A 41 -24.25 0.14 10.69
N SER A 42 -24.11 -0.75 9.71
CA SER A 42 -25.23 -1.24 8.88
C SER A 42 -26.27 -2.01 9.69
N LEU A 43 -25.86 -2.74 10.72
CA LEU A 43 -26.76 -3.48 11.62
C LEU A 43 -27.53 -2.55 12.58
N ARG A 44 -27.01 -1.35 12.87
CA ARG A 44 -27.65 -0.35 13.72
C ARG A 44 -28.55 0.63 12.96
N LEU A 45 -28.63 0.54 11.62
CA LEU A 45 -29.48 1.42 10.82
C LEU A 45 -30.96 1.04 10.98
N SER A 46 -31.81 2.05 11.18
CA SER A 46 -33.27 1.89 11.29
C SER A 46 -33.90 1.50 9.94
N SER A 47 -35.05 0.82 9.98
CA SER A 47 -35.79 0.32 8.82
C SER A 47 -36.14 1.39 7.77
N GLY A 48 -36.30 2.65 8.18
CA GLY A 48 -36.54 3.79 7.28
C GLY A 48 -35.34 4.20 6.43
N GLU A 49 -34.11 4.14 6.97
CA GLU A 49 -32.87 4.44 6.23
C GLU A 49 -32.39 3.24 5.40
N ARG A 50 -32.78 2.03 5.81
CA ARG A 50 -32.49 0.78 5.09
C ARG A 50 -33.20 0.68 3.73
N ALA A 51 -34.31 1.41 3.56
CA ALA A 51 -35.01 1.56 2.29
C ALA A 51 -34.27 2.48 1.30
N THR A 52 -33.53 3.48 1.81
CA THR A 52 -32.71 4.40 0.99
C THR A 52 -31.34 3.82 0.66
N LYS A 53 -30.75 3.01 1.56
CA LYS A 53 -29.51 2.25 1.30
C LYS A 53 -29.79 0.74 1.36
N SER A 54 -30.15 0.17 0.21
CA SER A 54 -30.29 -1.28 0.05
C SER A 54 -29.06 -2.01 0.60
N THR A 55 -29.27 -3.07 1.37
CA THR A 55 -28.21 -3.93 1.94
C THR A 55 -27.21 -4.37 0.86
N GLY A 56 -27.67 -4.63 -0.37
CA GLY A 56 -26.79 -4.98 -1.50
C GLY A 56 -25.90 -3.83 -1.98
N GLY A 57 -26.39 -2.58 -1.91
CA GLY A 57 -25.59 -1.40 -2.22
C GLY A 57 -24.47 -1.15 -1.22
N ILE A 58 -24.71 -1.44 0.07
CA ILE A 58 -23.69 -1.33 1.12
C ILE A 58 -22.61 -2.42 0.94
N VAL A 59 -23.00 -3.65 0.62
CA VAL A 59 -22.05 -4.74 0.36
C VAL A 59 -21.22 -4.47 -0.90
N ASN A 60 -21.84 -3.97 -1.97
CA ASN A 60 -21.12 -3.59 -3.19
C ASN A 60 -20.15 -2.43 -2.94
N LEU A 61 -20.58 -1.40 -2.18
CA LEU A 61 -19.73 -0.29 -1.77
C LEU A 61 -18.56 -0.78 -0.91
N MET A 62 -18.79 -1.66 0.06
CA MET A 62 -17.72 -2.27 0.87
C MET A 62 -16.74 -3.04 -0.02
N ALA A 63 -17.20 -3.83 -0.98
CA ALA A 63 -16.33 -4.60 -1.86
C ALA A 63 -15.43 -3.71 -2.73
N VAL A 64 -16.00 -2.66 -3.34
CA VAL A 64 -15.27 -1.76 -4.23
C VAL A 64 -14.36 -0.80 -3.45
N ASP A 65 -14.89 -0.12 -2.43
CA ASP A 65 -14.14 0.92 -1.70
C ASP A 65 -12.99 0.32 -0.90
N THR A 66 -13.18 -0.88 -0.33
CA THR A 66 -12.09 -1.52 0.43
C THR A 66 -10.99 -2.04 -0.48
N GLN A 67 -11.31 -2.45 -1.71
CA GLN A 67 -10.31 -2.79 -2.71
C GLN A 67 -9.52 -1.55 -3.11
N ARG A 68 -10.21 -0.45 -3.42
CA ARG A 68 -9.60 0.84 -3.75
C ARG A 68 -8.69 1.35 -2.62
N LEU A 69 -9.12 1.21 -1.37
CA LEU A 69 -8.33 1.60 -0.20
C LEU A 69 -7.04 0.77 -0.07
N GLN A 70 -7.13 -0.54 -0.30
CA GLN A 70 -5.97 -1.43 -0.29
C GLN A 70 -4.96 -1.03 -1.38
N ASP A 71 -5.43 -0.70 -2.58
CA ASP A 71 -4.59 -0.20 -3.66
C ASP A 71 -3.94 1.15 -3.30
N CYS A 72 -4.69 2.08 -2.69
CA CYS A 72 -4.14 3.36 -2.20
C CYS A 72 -3.02 3.17 -1.17
N ILE A 73 -3.15 2.20 -0.25
CA ILE A 73 -2.11 1.89 0.73
C ILE A 73 -0.84 1.36 0.02
N GLN A 74 -0.99 0.54 -1.02
CA GLN A 74 0.16 0.09 -1.82
C GLN A 74 0.81 1.23 -2.62
N PHE A 75 0.01 2.12 -3.23
CA PHE A 75 0.54 3.27 -3.96
C PHE A 75 1.22 4.29 -3.05
N SER A 76 0.72 4.46 -1.81
CA SER A 76 1.33 5.35 -0.83
C SER A 76 2.80 5.02 -0.58
N GLN A 77 3.14 3.73 -0.62
CA GLN A 77 4.52 3.29 -0.50
C GLN A 77 5.42 3.77 -1.65
N HIS A 78 4.89 3.76 -2.88
CA HIS A 78 5.61 4.23 -4.05
C HIS A 78 5.80 5.75 -4.01
N ILE A 79 4.85 6.50 -3.45
CA ILE A 79 4.91 7.96 -3.35
C ILE A 79 6.13 8.44 -2.56
N TRP A 80 6.52 7.77 -1.47
CA TRP A 80 7.69 8.17 -0.69
C TRP A 80 8.98 7.49 -1.15
N SER A 81 8.90 6.25 -1.67
CA SER A 81 10.07 5.50 -2.15
C SER A 81 10.62 6.06 -3.46
N ALA A 82 9.75 6.41 -4.41
CA ALA A 82 10.16 6.90 -5.73
C ALA A 82 11.02 8.18 -5.67
N PRO A 83 10.66 9.25 -4.93
CA PRO A 83 11.49 10.46 -4.87
C PRO A 83 12.84 10.20 -4.19
N LEU A 84 12.90 9.37 -3.15
CA LEU A 84 14.16 8.98 -2.53
C LEU A 84 15.06 8.23 -3.52
N GLN A 85 14.49 7.31 -4.29
CA GLN A 85 15.24 6.56 -5.31
C GLN A 85 15.76 7.49 -6.42
N ILE A 86 14.95 8.45 -6.87
CA ILE A 86 15.37 9.47 -7.84
C ILE A 86 16.52 10.31 -7.28
N LEU A 87 16.39 10.83 -6.05
CA LEU A 87 17.42 11.63 -5.40
C LEU A 87 18.75 10.87 -5.26
N LEU A 88 18.70 9.62 -4.80
CA LEU A 88 19.88 8.76 -4.70
C LEU A 88 20.52 8.48 -6.06
N SER A 89 19.69 8.29 -7.10
CA SER A 89 20.18 8.04 -8.47
C SER A 89 20.87 9.28 -9.03
N VAL A 90 20.28 10.47 -8.85
CA VAL A 90 20.87 11.76 -9.27
C VAL A 90 22.15 12.05 -8.48
N ALA A 91 22.16 11.80 -7.17
CA ALA A 91 23.36 11.98 -6.35
C ALA A 91 24.51 11.05 -6.77
N SER A 92 24.20 9.77 -7.06
CA SER A 92 25.19 8.81 -7.55
C SER A 92 25.73 9.20 -8.93
N LEU A 93 24.86 9.69 -9.83
CA LEU A 93 25.25 10.25 -11.12
C LEU A 93 26.17 11.46 -10.97
N TYR A 94 25.84 12.39 -10.06
CA TYR A 94 26.66 13.57 -9.79
C TYR A 94 28.06 13.20 -9.25
N GLN A 95 28.15 12.17 -8.40
CA GLN A 95 29.44 11.65 -7.93
C GLN A 95 30.27 11.02 -9.04
N LEU A 96 29.64 10.35 -10.00
CA LEU A 96 30.33 9.66 -11.10
C LEU A 96 30.77 10.62 -12.21
N MET A 97 29.97 11.64 -12.51
CA MET A 97 30.23 12.59 -13.61
C MET A 97 30.97 13.86 -13.15
N GLY A 98 31.02 14.14 -11.83
CA GLY A 98 31.44 15.43 -11.31
C GLY A 98 30.42 16.54 -11.64
N PRO A 99 30.60 17.77 -11.12
CA PRO A 99 29.84 18.91 -11.61
C PRO A 99 30.04 19.03 -13.12
N SER A 100 28.96 18.90 -13.88
CA SER A 100 28.98 19.13 -15.32
C SER A 100 29.38 20.58 -15.57
N MET A 101 30.67 20.81 -15.81
CA MET A 101 31.14 21.94 -16.60
C MET A 101 31.02 21.57 -18.08
#